data_AF-A0A552JIC6-F1
#
_entry.id   AF-A0A552JIC6-F1
#
_cell.length_a   1.000
_cell.length_b   1.000
_cell.length_c   1.000
_cell.angle_alpha   90.00
_cell.angle_beta   90.00
_cell.angle_gamma   90.00
#
_symmetry.space_group_name_H-M   'P 1'
#
loop_
_entity.id
_entity.type
_entity.pdbx_description
1 polymer ?
#
loop_
_entity_poly.entity_id
_entity_poly.type
_entity_poly.pdbx_seq_one_letter_code
_entity_poly.pdbx_strand_id
1 'polypeptide(L)'
;MMTALYEEDFVLWTEKTAELLKRKEFDRVDWENLIEEVECMGKSERQAITSLLTVLIEHLLQLSYWESEKERNARHWIVEIAAFRSQLEQKIDSATLVNHARDSWEKAYLTARKSLINARIVDKNAIPLEFIFTLEQVLDGDWFPIDIEPFLETRP
;
A
#
# COMPACT_ATOMS: atom_id res chain seq x y z
N MET A 1 12.67 21.12 26.90
CA MET A 1 13.45 21.42 25.68
C MET A 1 12.76 20.75 24.51
N MET A 2 12.89 21.24 23.28
CA MET A 2 12.17 20.64 22.12
C MET A 2 12.43 19.14 22.01
N THR A 3 13.66 18.68 22.22
CA THR A 3 14.03 17.26 22.19
C THR A 3 13.31 16.41 23.24
N ALA A 4 13.04 16.94 24.43
CA ALA A 4 12.25 16.20 25.43
C ALA A 4 10.79 16.07 25.01
N LEU A 5 10.26 17.10 24.34
CA LEU A 5 8.88 17.10 23.85
C LEU A 5 8.70 16.11 22.70
N TYR A 6 9.72 15.88 21.87
CA TYR A 6 9.69 14.87 20.81
C TYR A 6 9.39 13.47 21.36
N GLU A 7 10.05 13.09 22.46
CA GLU A 7 9.90 11.79 23.11
C GLU A 7 8.61 11.67 23.94
N GLU A 8 8.20 12.75 24.62
CA GLU A 8 7.09 12.74 25.57
C GLU A 8 5.72 13.01 24.91
N ASP A 9 5.68 13.88 23.90
CA ASP A 9 4.47 14.29 23.19
C ASP A 9 4.82 14.76 21.76
N PHE A 10 4.99 13.77 20.88
CA PHE A 10 5.35 13.98 19.48
C PHE A 10 4.39 14.94 18.76
N VAL A 11 3.08 14.84 19.01
CA VAL A 11 2.08 15.71 18.36
C VAL A 11 2.32 17.16 18.77
N LEU A 12 2.44 17.43 20.07
CA LEU A 12 2.72 18.78 20.56
C LEU A 12 4.09 19.27 20.08
N TRP A 13 5.08 18.39 19.94
CA TRP A 13 6.37 18.73 19.32
C TRP A 13 6.22 19.18 17.87
N THR A 14 5.44 18.49 17.05
CA THR A 14 5.21 18.90 15.64
C THR A 14 4.54 20.28 15.55
N GLU A 15 3.53 20.52 16.38
CA GLU A 15 2.81 21.80 16.43
C GLU A 15 3.74 22.95 16.82
N LYS A 16 4.55 22.74 17.86
CA LYS A 16 5.52 23.73 18.35
C LYS A 16 6.63 23.98 17.34
N THR A 17 7.16 22.94 16.70
CA THR A 17 8.17 23.08 15.64
C THR A 17 7.62 23.91 14.48
N ALA A 18 6.38 23.66 14.04
CA ALA A 18 5.72 24.45 13.01
C ALA A 18 5.51 25.92 13.43
N GLU A 19 5.13 26.18 14.68
CA GLU A 19 5.02 27.55 15.21
C GLU A 19 6.36 28.30 15.18
N LEU A 20 7.45 27.65 15.61
CA LEU A 20 8.80 28.23 15.61
C LEU A 20 9.26 28.56 14.18
N LEU A 21 9.05 27.65 13.23
CA LEU A 21 9.37 27.88 11.82
C LEU A 21 8.58 29.06 11.24
N LYS A 22 7.27 29.15 11.52
CA LYS A 22 6.41 30.27 11.06
C LYS A 22 6.89 31.61 11.61
N ARG A 23 7.36 31.65 12.86
CA ARG A 23 7.89 32.85 13.52
C ARG A 23 9.36 33.13 13.18
N LYS A 24 10.02 32.25 12.42
CA LYS A 24 11.44 32.31 12.08
C LYS A 24 12.35 32.29 13.31
N GLU A 25 11.91 31.64 14.39
CA GLU A 25 12.68 31.46 15.63
C GLU A 25 13.62 30.24 15.51
N PHE A 26 14.52 30.27 14.51
CA PHE A 26 15.30 29.11 14.09
C PHE A 26 16.27 28.57 15.16
N ASP A 27 16.72 29.42 16.08
CA ASP A 27 17.63 29.05 17.17
C ASP A 27 16.99 28.08 18.19
N ARG A 28 15.66 27.97 18.15
CA ARG A 28 14.87 27.14 19.08
C ARG A 28 14.39 25.84 18.44
N VAL A 29 14.60 25.66 17.13
CA VAL A 29 14.16 24.48 16.38
C VAL A 29 15.09 23.32 16.70
N ASP A 30 14.49 22.16 16.94
CA ASP A 30 15.21 20.90 17.05
C ASP A 30 15.51 20.35 15.65
N TRP A 31 16.64 20.77 15.09
CA TRP A 31 16.98 20.47 13.69
C TRP A 31 17.29 19.00 13.43
N GLU A 32 17.85 18.29 14.42
CA GLU A 32 18.20 16.87 14.27
C GLU A 32 16.93 16.03 14.06
N ASN A 33 15.98 16.15 14.99
CA ASN A 33 14.69 15.46 14.90
C ASN A 33 13.86 15.96 13.70
N LEU A 34 13.87 17.27 13.38
CA LEU A 34 13.13 17.77 12.23
C LEU A 34 13.65 17.23 10.89
N ILE A 35 14.97 17.13 10.72
CA ILE A 35 15.57 16.57 9.50
C ILE A 35 15.22 15.09 9.39
N GLU A 36 15.35 14.33 10.47
CA GLU A 36 14.99 12.91 10.48
C GLU A 36 13.53 12.71 10.09
N GLU A 37 12.60 13.48 10.65
CA GLU A 37 11.18 13.37 10.31
C GLU A 37 10.92 13.69 8.83
N VAL A 38 11.55 14.74 8.27
CA VAL A 38 11.38 15.09 6.85
C VAL A 38 11.93 13.98 5.93
N GLU A 39 13.07 13.38 6.28
CA GLU A 39 13.63 12.23 5.55
C GLU A 39 12.73 10.99 5.66
N CYS A 40 12.19 10.74 6.86
CA CYS A 40 11.28 9.65 7.15
C CYS A 40 9.93 9.79 6.44
N MET A 41 9.39 11.01 6.30
CA MET A 41 8.12 11.27 5.59
C MET A 41 8.17 10.80 4.14
N GLY A 42 9.26 11.09 3.42
CA GLY A 42 9.40 10.64 2.03
C GLY A 42 9.50 9.10 1.91
N LYS A 43 10.14 8.46 2.90
CA LYS A 43 10.28 7.01 2.97
C LYS A 43 8.96 6.33 3.34
N SER A 44 8.20 6.89 4.27
CA SER A 44 6.93 6.31 4.74
C SER A 44 5.86 6.33 3.65
N GLU A 45 5.75 7.42 2.86
CA GLU A 45 4.82 7.48 1.73
C GLU A 45 5.15 6.42 0.66
N ARG A 46 6.43 6.30 0.30
CA ARG A 46 6.91 5.25 -0.61
C ARG A 46 6.61 3.85 -0.09
N GLN A 47 6.85 3.60 1.19
CA GLN A 47 6.59 2.32 1.82
C GLN A 47 5.08 2.02 1.87
N ALA A 48 4.23 3.01 2.11
CA ALA A 48 2.78 2.86 2.08
C ALA A 48 2.29 2.42 0.70
N ILE A 49 2.78 3.03 -0.38
CA ILE A 49 2.46 2.60 -1.75
C ILE A 49 2.87 1.16 -1.99
N THR A 50 4.10 0.79 -1.64
CA THR A 50 4.58 -0.59 -1.83
C THR A 50 3.75 -1.60 -1.02
N SER A 51 3.37 -1.28 0.22
CA SER A 51 2.52 -2.13 1.05
C SER A 51 1.11 -2.28 0.47
N LEU A 52 0.47 -1.18 0.10
CA LEU A 52 -0.87 -1.20 -0.52
C LEU A 52 -0.87 -1.98 -1.82
N LEU A 53 0.13 -1.78 -2.67
CA LEU A 53 0.29 -2.50 -3.92
C LEU A 53 0.49 -4.01 -3.68
N THR A 54 1.28 -4.38 -2.66
CA THR A 54 1.48 -5.78 -2.29
C THR A 54 0.17 -6.44 -1.88
N VAL A 55 -0.59 -5.82 -0.98
CA VAL A 55 -1.86 -6.39 -0.49
C VAL A 55 -2.93 -6.43 -1.58
N LEU A 56 -2.98 -5.41 -2.45
CA LEU A 56 -3.86 -5.42 -3.63
C LEU A 56 -3.52 -6.62 -4.54
N ILE A 57 -2.24 -6.85 -4.83
CA ILE A 57 -1.79 -7.99 -5.62
C ILE A 57 -2.14 -9.33 -4.93
N GLU A 58 -1.99 -9.43 -3.60
CA GLU A 58 -2.38 -10.63 -2.85
C GLU A 58 -3.85 -10.99 -3.08
N HIS A 59 -4.76 -10.03 -3.00
CA HIS A 59 -6.19 -10.26 -3.22
C HIS A 59 -6.52 -10.64 -4.67
N LEU A 60 -5.86 -10.01 -5.64
CA LEU A 60 -6.02 -10.38 -7.06
C LEU A 60 -5.52 -11.81 -7.34
N LEU A 61 -4.42 -12.21 -6.70
CA LEU A 61 -3.90 -13.57 -6.79
C LEU A 61 -4.80 -14.57 -6.05
N GLN A 62 -5.39 -14.21 -4.91
CA GLN A 62 -6.38 -15.04 -4.22
C GLN A 62 -7.62 -15.28 -5.09
N LEU A 63 -8.17 -14.23 -5.73
CA LEU A 63 -9.26 -14.38 -6.71
C LEU A 63 -8.87 -15.29 -7.87
N SER A 64 -7.63 -15.23 -8.32
CA SER A 64 -7.18 -16.00 -9.49
C SER A 64 -6.92 -17.47 -9.17
N TYR A 65 -6.36 -17.78 -8.00
CA TYR A 65 -5.76 -19.09 -7.72
C TYR A 65 -6.32 -19.83 -6.50
N TRP A 66 -7.04 -19.15 -5.60
CA TRP A 66 -7.56 -19.79 -4.39
C TRP A 66 -8.94 -20.44 -4.61
N GLU A 67 -8.99 -21.44 -5.49
CA GLU A 67 -10.24 -22.06 -5.95
C GLU A 67 -11.16 -22.54 -4.83
N SER A 68 -10.60 -23.13 -3.77
CA SER A 68 -11.39 -23.73 -2.68
C SER A 68 -12.17 -22.70 -1.85
N GLU A 69 -11.66 -21.48 -1.71
CA GLU A 69 -12.26 -20.42 -0.88
C GLU A 69 -12.93 -19.32 -1.72
N LYS A 70 -12.68 -19.31 -3.03
CA LYS A 70 -13.17 -18.30 -3.96
C LYS A 70 -14.68 -18.10 -3.89
N GLU A 71 -15.45 -19.19 -3.91
CA GLU A 71 -16.92 -19.12 -3.90
C GLU A 71 -17.48 -18.40 -2.65
N ARG A 72 -16.82 -18.55 -1.50
CA ARG A 72 -17.27 -17.96 -0.24
C ARG A 72 -16.75 -16.53 -0.02
N ASN A 73 -15.53 -16.25 -0.49
CA ASN A 73 -14.81 -15.03 -0.11
C ASN A 73 -14.65 -14.01 -1.26
N ALA A 74 -14.97 -14.37 -2.51
CA ALA A 74 -14.76 -13.48 -3.66
C ALA A 74 -15.37 -12.09 -3.48
N ARG A 75 -16.59 -11.98 -2.94
CA ARG A 75 -17.22 -10.68 -2.65
C ARG A 75 -16.41 -9.82 -1.69
N HIS A 76 -15.89 -10.44 -0.63
CA HIS A 76 -15.07 -9.73 0.34
C HIS A 76 -13.76 -9.24 -0.32
N TRP A 77 -13.09 -10.11 -1.08
CA TRP A 77 -11.87 -9.73 -1.79
C TRP A 77 -12.10 -8.64 -2.84
N ILE A 78 -13.23 -8.65 -3.55
CA ILE A 78 -13.61 -7.60 -4.50
C ILE A 78 -13.78 -6.24 -3.79
N VAL A 79 -14.41 -6.22 -2.62
CA VAL A 79 -14.55 -5.00 -1.80
C VAL A 79 -13.17 -4.50 -1.34
N GLU A 80 -12.31 -5.39 -0.86
CA GLU A 80 -10.95 -5.03 -0.45
C GLU A 80 -10.12 -4.50 -1.63
N ILE A 81 -10.21 -5.12 -2.81
CA ILE A 81 -9.55 -4.65 -4.04
C ILE A 81 -9.98 -3.23 -4.39
N ALA A 82 -11.29 -2.95 -4.39
CA ALA A 82 -11.80 -1.61 -4.64
C ALA A 82 -11.28 -0.59 -3.62
N ALA A 83 -11.24 -0.97 -2.34
CA ALA A 83 -10.72 -0.12 -1.27
C ALA A 83 -9.21 0.17 -1.43
N PHE A 84 -8.39 -0.83 -1.75
CA PHE A 84 -6.95 -0.64 -1.96
C PHE A 84 -6.64 0.17 -3.22
N ARG A 85 -7.41 -0.02 -4.30
CA ARG A 85 -7.32 0.82 -5.50
C ARG A 85 -7.62 2.28 -5.18
N SER A 86 -8.71 2.55 -4.45
CA SER A 86 -9.05 3.91 -4.04
C SER A 86 -7.98 4.54 -3.14
N GLN A 87 -7.40 3.77 -2.22
CA GLN A 87 -6.29 4.25 -1.38
C GLN A 87 -5.03 4.55 -2.20
N LEU A 88 -4.70 3.70 -3.18
CA LEU A 88 -3.57 3.93 -4.08
C LEU A 88 -3.81 5.14 -4.97
N GLU A 89 -5.01 5.32 -5.51
CA GLU A 89 -5.39 6.50 -6.30
C GLU A 89 -5.22 7.79 -5.49
N GLN A 90 -5.67 7.79 -4.23
CA GLN A 90 -5.51 8.95 -3.34
C GLN A 90 -4.04 9.24 -2.98
N LYS A 91 -3.20 8.21 -2.88
CA LYS A 91 -1.78 8.36 -2.52
C LYS A 91 -0.88 8.65 -3.70
N ILE A 92 -1.19 8.16 -4.90
CA ILE A 92 -0.39 8.38 -6.10
C ILE A 92 -0.80 9.73 -6.72
N ASP A 93 -0.38 10.81 -6.07
CA ASP A 93 -0.76 12.18 -6.43
C ASP A 93 0.26 12.91 -7.32
N SER A 94 1.41 12.28 -7.59
CA SER A 94 2.56 12.91 -8.22
C SER A 94 3.38 11.94 -9.08
N ALA A 95 4.11 12.48 -10.05
CA ALA A 95 4.97 11.70 -10.93
C ALA A 95 6.03 10.88 -10.16
N THR A 96 6.53 11.41 -9.05
CA THR A 96 7.48 10.72 -8.17
C THR A 96 6.88 9.44 -7.58
N LEU A 97 5.63 9.49 -7.13
CA LEU A 97 4.95 8.35 -6.53
C LEU A 97 4.45 7.35 -7.58
N VAL A 98 4.06 7.82 -8.77
CA VAL A 98 3.80 6.95 -9.93
C VAL A 98 5.06 6.15 -10.30
N ASN A 99 6.22 6.81 -10.39
CA ASN A 99 7.47 6.13 -10.69
C ASN A 99 7.85 5.14 -9.58
N HIS A 100 7.65 5.51 -8.32
CA HIS A 100 7.86 4.58 -7.20
C HIS A 100 6.97 3.34 -7.27
N ALA A 101 5.70 3.47 -7.66
CA ALA A 101 4.80 2.34 -7.86
C ALA A 101 5.33 1.40 -8.96
N ARG A 102 5.84 1.95 -10.06
CA ARG A 102 6.49 1.19 -11.14
C ARG A 102 7.78 0.49 -10.66
N ASP A 103 8.65 1.22 -9.97
CA ASP A 103 9.92 0.71 -9.48
C ASP A 103 9.73 -0.39 -8.43
N SER A 104 8.67 -0.31 -7.63
CA SER A 104 8.35 -1.29 -6.59
C SER A 104 7.45 -2.44 -7.05
N TRP A 105 6.99 -2.43 -8.31
CA TRP A 105 6.07 -3.41 -8.89
C TRP A 105 6.54 -4.86 -8.72
N GLU A 106 7.75 -5.16 -9.19
CA GLU A 106 8.33 -6.51 -9.13
C GLU A 106 8.41 -7.02 -7.69
N LYS A 107 8.91 -6.16 -6.79
CA LYS A 107 9.03 -6.48 -5.37
C LYS A 107 7.66 -6.76 -4.76
N ALA A 108 6.65 -5.95 -5.06
CA ALA A 108 5.30 -6.13 -4.55
C ALA A 108 4.69 -7.47 -5.02
N TYR A 109 4.82 -7.79 -6.31
CA TYR A 109 4.33 -9.05 -6.87
C TYR A 109 5.00 -10.27 -6.23
N LEU A 110 6.33 -10.28 -6.17
CA LEU A 110 7.09 -11.41 -5.60
C LEU A 110 6.81 -11.58 -4.11
N THR A 111 6.59 -10.47 -3.39
CA THR A 111 6.22 -10.50 -1.97
C THR A 111 4.83 -11.10 -1.79
N ALA A 112 3.83 -10.61 -2.54
CA ALA A 112 2.46 -11.13 -2.50
C ALA A 112 2.39 -12.63 -2.80
N ARG A 113 3.06 -13.05 -3.89
CA ARG A 113 3.21 -14.46 -4.26
C ARG A 113 3.80 -15.28 -3.11
N LYS A 114 4.89 -14.80 -2.51
CA LYS A 114 5.56 -15.47 -1.39
C LYS A 114 4.67 -15.56 -0.16
N SER A 115 3.89 -14.52 0.15
CA SER A 115 2.93 -14.51 1.27
C SER A 115 1.91 -15.63 1.12
N LEU A 116 1.27 -15.75 -0.05
CA LEU A 116 0.25 -16.77 -0.31
C LEU A 116 0.81 -18.20 -0.24
N ILE A 117 2.00 -18.42 -0.80
CA ILE A 117 2.69 -19.73 -0.74
C ILE A 117 3.05 -20.08 0.71
N ASN A 118 3.62 -19.13 1.46
CA ASN A 118 4.03 -19.37 2.85
C ASN A 118 2.83 -19.62 3.77
N ALA A 119 1.72 -18.93 3.54
CA ALA A 119 0.47 -19.13 4.24
C ALA A 119 -0.26 -20.43 3.82
N ARG A 120 0.27 -21.19 2.83
CA ARG A 120 -0.35 -22.39 2.26
C ARG A 120 -1.75 -22.15 1.68
N ILE A 121 -1.98 -20.93 1.20
CA ILE A 121 -3.20 -20.54 0.49
C ILE A 121 -3.22 -21.17 -0.91
N VAL A 122 -2.05 -21.23 -1.56
CA VAL A 122 -1.85 -21.88 -2.86
C VAL A 122 -0.63 -22.78 -2.84
N ASP A 123 -0.56 -23.71 -3.79
CA ASP A 123 0.63 -24.52 -4.01
C ASP A 123 1.83 -23.65 -4.46
N LYS A 124 3.04 -24.08 -4.09
CA LYS A 124 4.30 -23.37 -4.39
C LYS A 124 4.53 -23.07 -5.88
N ASN A 125 3.89 -23.84 -6.76
CA ASN A 125 4.01 -23.76 -8.21
C ASN A 125 2.74 -23.23 -8.89
N ALA A 126 1.68 -22.91 -8.12
CA ALA A 126 0.41 -22.46 -8.69
C ALA A 126 0.53 -21.08 -9.36
N ILE A 127 1.28 -20.18 -8.73
CA ILE A 127 1.49 -18.81 -9.21
C ILE A 127 2.85 -18.73 -9.94
N PRO A 128 2.89 -18.28 -11.21
CA PRO A 128 4.12 -18.06 -11.97
C PRO A 128 5.09 -17.08 -11.28
N LEU A 129 6.36 -17.10 -11.70
CA LEU A 129 7.32 -16.07 -11.30
C LEU A 129 7.22 -14.84 -12.18
N GLU A 130 6.82 -15.04 -13.43
CA GLU A 130 6.51 -14.01 -14.40
C GLU A 130 5.21 -13.27 -14.04
N PHE A 131 5.15 -11.98 -14.34
CA PHE A 131 3.95 -11.20 -14.09
C PHE A 131 2.82 -11.64 -15.03
N ILE A 132 1.72 -12.08 -14.44
CA ILE A 132 0.50 -12.48 -15.15
C ILE A 132 -0.44 -11.31 -15.44
N PHE A 133 -0.14 -10.14 -14.88
CA PHE A 133 -0.83 -8.88 -15.10
C PHE A 133 0.17 -7.71 -15.05
N THR A 134 -0.24 -6.57 -15.58
CA THR A 134 0.54 -5.32 -15.58
C THR A 134 0.17 -4.43 -14.40
N LEU A 135 1.03 -3.46 -14.06
CA LEU A 135 0.69 -2.46 -13.05
C LEU A 135 -0.57 -1.68 -13.45
N GLU A 136 -0.69 -1.35 -14.73
CA GLU A 136 -1.83 -0.63 -15.28
C GLU A 136 -3.14 -1.40 -15.07
N GLN A 137 -3.15 -2.71 -15.34
CA GLN A 137 -4.30 -3.57 -15.06
C GLN A 137 -4.64 -3.64 -13.56
N VAL A 138 -3.63 -3.75 -12.70
CA VAL A 138 -3.86 -3.81 -11.25
C VAL A 138 -4.47 -2.53 -10.72
N LEU A 139 -4.07 -1.37 -11.25
CA LEU A 139 -4.59 -0.06 -10.85
C LEU A 139 -5.93 0.29 -11.52
N ASP A 140 -6.28 -0.35 -12.63
CA ASP A 140 -7.57 -0.16 -13.31
C ASP A 140 -8.74 -0.61 -12.42
N GLY A 141 -9.62 0.32 -12.05
CA GLY A 141 -10.76 0.12 -11.17
C GLY A 141 -11.70 -1.01 -11.59
N ASP A 142 -11.88 -1.18 -12.90
CA ASP A 142 -12.86 -2.09 -13.48
C ASP A 142 -12.26 -3.44 -13.88
N TRP A 143 -10.93 -3.56 -13.87
CA TRP A 143 -10.26 -4.77 -14.33
C TRP A 143 -10.14 -5.83 -13.22
N PHE A 144 -10.35 -7.10 -13.58
CA PHE A 144 -10.09 -8.26 -12.73
C PHE A 144 -9.43 -9.39 -13.54
N PRO A 145 -8.63 -10.26 -12.90
CA PRO A 145 -7.93 -11.35 -13.58
C PRO A 145 -8.85 -12.54 -13.93
N ILE A 146 -10.10 -12.52 -13.47
CA ILE A 146 -11.14 -13.51 -13.74
C ILE A 146 -12.47 -12.79 -13.98
N ASP A 147 -13.44 -13.49 -14.56
CA ASP A 147 -14.83 -13.03 -14.57
C ASP A 147 -15.40 -13.04 -13.14
N ILE A 148 -15.83 -11.88 -12.67
CA ILE A 148 -16.35 -11.70 -11.31
C ILE A 148 -17.87 -11.63 -11.23
N GLU A 149 -18.57 -11.50 -12.35
CA GLU A 149 -20.03 -11.36 -12.40
C GLU A 149 -20.76 -12.49 -11.64
N PRO A 150 -20.34 -13.78 -11.74
CA PRO A 150 -20.98 -14.87 -11.00
C PRO A 150 -20.94 -14.69 -9.47
N PHE A 151 -20.00 -13.90 -8.95
CA PHE A 151 -19.90 -13.62 -7.52
C PHE A 151 -20.73 -12.40 -7.10
N LEU A 152 -21.07 -11.51 -8.03
CA LEU A 152 -21.83 -10.29 -7.73
C LEU A 152 -23.35 -10.51 -7.77
N GLU A 153 -23.81 -11.48 -8.56
CA GLU A 153 -25.23 -11.84 -8.62
C GLU A 153 -25.78 -12.21 -7.24
N THR A 154 -26.84 -11.54 -6.78
CA THR A 154 -27.51 -11.88 -5.52
C THR A 154 -27.96 -13.33 -5.56
N ARG A 155 -27.37 -14.20 -4.72
CA ARG A 155 -27.92 -15.53 -4.47
C ARG A 155 -29.37 -15.33 -3.99
N PRO A 156 -30.35 -16.00 -4.62
CA PRO A 156 -31.76 -15.86 -4.29
C PRO A 156 -32.06 -16.24 -2.83
#